data_AF-A0A6L5YZ07-F1
#
_entry.id   AF-A0A6L5YZ07-F1
#
_cell.length_a   1.000
_cell.length_b   1.000
_cell.length_c   1.000
_cell.angle_alpha   90.00
_cell.angle_beta   90.00
_cell.angle_gamma   90.00
#
_symmetry.space_group_name_H-M   'P 1'
#
loop_
_entity.id
_entity.type
_entity.pdbx_description
1 polymer ?
#
loop_
_entity_poly.entity_id
_entity_poly.type
_entity_poly.pdbx_seq_one_letter_code
_entity_poly.pdbx_strand_id
1 'polypeptide(L)'
;MSRAARIAVAAALSALAAGGVSAQAAATLPPGYPRAVFDWAVHADLAARVARGCRGIGLNSELADARLGVALAQAFSSGTAYLAWAGRPGRAAEEARVRALVAGTVARLGADAGYDIADRDQLCALGRAQIAAGTPAGELLFTGGRR
;
A
#
# COMPACT_ATOMS: atom_id res chain seq x y z
N MET A 1 22.11 -11.51 18.12
CA MET A 1 21.08 -10.45 18.02
C MET A 1 19.79 -10.94 18.66
N SER A 2 19.23 -10.17 19.61
CA SER A 2 17.99 -10.54 20.31
C SER A 2 16.74 -10.30 19.43
N ARG A 3 15.65 -11.03 19.69
CA ARG A 3 14.36 -10.89 18.98
C ARG A 3 13.81 -9.46 19.03
N ALA A 4 14.01 -8.77 20.16
CA ALA A 4 13.62 -7.38 20.35
C ALA A 4 14.39 -6.40 19.44
N ALA A 5 15.69 -6.64 19.22
CA ALA A 5 16.49 -5.80 18.32
C ALA A 5 16.02 -5.92 16.86
N ARG A 6 15.58 -7.12 16.42
CA ARG A 6 15.04 -7.32 15.07
C ARG A 6 13.70 -6.60 14.87
N ILE A 7 12.84 -6.60 15.89
CA ILE A 7 11.56 -5.88 15.88
C ILE A 7 11.78 -4.36 15.88
N ALA A 8 12.72 -3.86 16.70
CA ALA A 8 13.05 -2.44 16.74
C ALA A 8 13.65 -1.94 15.42
N VAL A 9 14.50 -2.73 14.77
CA VAL A 9 15.05 -2.41 13.44
C VAL A 9 13.95 -2.43 12.38
N ALA A 10 13.05 -3.42 12.39
CA ALA A 10 11.90 -3.46 11.48
C ALA A 10 10.94 -2.28 11.70
N ALA A 11 10.71 -1.87 12.95
CA ALA A 11 9.86 -0.74 13.30
C ALA A 11 10.51 0.62 12.94
N ALA A 12 11.81 0.78 13.18
CA ALA A 12 12.57 1.97 12.82
C ALA A 12 12.69 2.13 11.29
N LEU A 13 12.89 1.03 10.56
CA LEU A 13 12.84 1.01 9.09
C LEU A 13 11.42 1.27 8.57
N SER A 14 10.38 0.78 9.26
CA SER A 14 8.99 1.08 8.91
C SER A 14 8.64 2.55 9.14
N ALA A 15 9.19 3.19 10.17
CA ALA A 15 9.01 4.62 10.44
C ALA A 15 9.77 5.50 9.43
N LEU A 16 10.99 5.11 9.05
CA LEU A 16 11.77 5.81 8.02
C LEU A 16 11.16 5.64 6.63
N ALA A 17 10.66 4.43 6.31
CA ALA A 17 9.95 4.15 5.07
C ALA A 17 8.58 4.85 5.02
N ALA A 18 7.82 4.89 6.11
CA ALA A 18 6.53 5.59 6.13
C ALA A 18 6.68 7.12 5.93
N GLY A 19 7.75 7.74 6.46
CA GLY A 19 8.03 9.16 6.29
C GLY A 19 8.64 9.54 4.93
N GLY A 20 9.63 8.77 4.45
CA GLY A 20 10.35 9.06 3.20
C GLY A 20 9.63 8.61 1.93
N VAL A 21 8.94 7.46 1.96
CA VAL A 21 8.24 6.92 0.79
C VAL A 21 7.02 7.76 0.45
N SER A 22 6.30 8.22 1.49
CA SER A 22 5.13 9.06 1.34
C SER A 22 5.50 10.44 0.78
N ALA A 23 6.63 11.04 1.21
CA ALA A 23 7.05 12.36 0.73
C ALA A 23 7.40 12.35 -0.78
N GLN A 24 8.10 11.32 -1.25
CA GLN A 24 8.44 11.20 -2.66
C GLN A 24 7.25 10.76 -3.52
N ALA A 25 6.36 9.90 -3.00
CA ALA A 25 5.11 9.55 -3.68
C ALA A 25 4.23 10.80 -3.85
N ALA A 26 4.19 11.66 -2.84
CA ALA A 26 3.43 12.91 -2.91
C ALA A 26 3.95 13.92 -3.93
N ALA A 27 5.25 13.91 -4.25
CA ALA A 27 5.79 14.73 -5.34
C ALA A 27 5.27 14.28 -6.72
N THR A 28 4.82 13.03 -6.85
CA THR A 28 4.27 12.48 -8.11
C THR A 28 2.74 12.55 -8.20
N LEU A 29 2.07 12.91 -7.09
CA LEU A 29 0.63 13.09 -7.06
C LEU A 29 0.27 14.48 -7.60
N PRO A 30 -0.82 14.61 -8.39
CA PRO A 30 -1.31 15.92 -8.80
C PRO A 30 -1.61 16.81 -7.60
N PRO A 31 -1.43 18.14 -7.72
CA PRO A 31 -1.91 19.08 -6.71
C PRO A 31 -3.41 18.86 -6.43
N GLY A 32 -3.78 18.84 -5.15
CA GLY A 32 -5.17 18.60 -4.71
C GLY A 32 -5.59 17.12 -4.62
N TYR A 33 -4.70 16.18 -4.93
CA TYR A 33 -4.99 14.76 -4.73
C TYR A 33 -5.01 14.43 -3.22
N PRO A 34 -6.06 13.75 -2.71
CA PRO A 34 -6.15 13.41 -1.30
C PRO A 34 -5.12 12.32 -0.96
N ARG A 35 -3.96 12.73 -0.43
CA ARG A 35 -2.83 11.83 -0.13
C ARG A 35 -3.21 10.65 0.75
N ALA A 36 -4.07 10.86 1.75
CA ALA A 36 -4.56 9.78 2.61
C ALA A 36 -5.28 8.67 1.82
N VAL A 37 -6.01 9.02 0.75
CA VAL A 37 -6.69 8.03 -0.12
C VAL A 37 -5.66 7.25 -0.93
N PHE A 38 -4.62 7.91 -1.43
CA PHE A 38 -3.53 7.25 -2.15
C PHE A 38 -2.73 6.30 -1.24
N ASP A 39 -2.33 6.77 -0.06
CA ASP A 39 -1.58 5.96 0.91
C ASP A 39 -2.40 4.72 1.33
N TRP A 40 -3.72 4.89 1.54
CA TRP A 40 -4.61 3.77 1.80
C TRP A 40 -4.71 2.79 0.61
N ALA A 41 -4.76 3.28 -0.63
CA ALA A 41 -4.75 2.43 -1.82
C ALA A 41 -3.45 1.61 -1.94
N VAL A 42 -2.30 2.18 -1.57
CA VAL A 42 -1.00 1.47 -1.50
C VAL A 42 -1.06 0.34 -0.49
N HIS A 43 -1.54 0.60 0.73
CA HIS A 43 -1.65 -0.42 1.76
C HIS A 43 -2.66 -1.52 1.40
N ALA A 44 -3.77 -1.15 0.77
CA ALA A 44 -4.76 -2.11 0.30
C ALA A 44 -4.23 -2.98 -0.86
N ASP A 45 -3.45 -2.41 -1.79
CA ASP A 45 -2.83 -3.19 -2.88
C ASP A 45 -1.77 -4.17 -2.35
N LEU A 46 -0.93 -3.74 -1.40
CA LEU A 46 0.01 -4.64 -0.72
C LEU A 46 -0.74 -5.78 -0.01
N ALA A 47 -1.78 -5.46 0.76
CA ALA A 47 -2.58 -6.44 1.47
C ALA A 47 -3.24 -7.44 0.49
N ALA A 48 -3.80 -6.95 -0.61
CA ALA A 48 -4.41 -7.77 -1.64
C ALA A 48 -3.41 -8.72 -2.33
N ARG A 49 -2.19 -8.24 -2.65
CA ARG A 49 -1.12 -9.09 -3.22
C ARG A 49 -0.70 -10.19 -2.26
N VAL A 50 -0.48 -9.87 -0.99
CA VAL A 50 -0.16 -10.85 0.05
C VAL A 50 -1.33 -11.83 0.21
N ALA A 51 -2.58 -11.35 0.20
CA ALA A 51 -3.77 -12.18 0.33
C ALA A 51 -3.92 -13.22 -0.78
N ARG A 52 -3.62 -12.83 -2.02
CA ARG A 52 -3.64 -13.75 -3.17
C ARG A 52 -2.44 -14.68 -3.21
N GLY A 53 -1.26 -14.20 -2.82
CA GLY A 53 0.00 -14.93 -2.94
C GLY A 53 0.30 -15.87 -1.76
N CYS A 54 -0.15 -15.56 -0.55
CA CYS A 54 0.37 -16.18 0.67
C CYS A 54 -0.70 -17.01 1.39
N ARG A 55 -0.58 -18.35 1.36
CA ARG A 55 -1.44 -19.22 2.17
C ARG A 55 -1.04 -19.13 3.65
N GLY A 56 -2.02 -19.09 4.56
CA GLY A 56 -1.79 -19.20 6.01
C GLY A 56 -1.27 -17.94 6.72
N ILE A 57 -1.13 -16.82 6.00
CA ILE A 57 -1.11 -15.50 6.65
C ILE A 57 -2.58 -15.21 7.05
N GLY A 58 -2.85 -14.69 8.25
CA GLY A 58 -4.22 -14.36 8.65
C GLY A 58 -4.81 -13.40 7.62
N LEU A 59 -5.87 -13.80 6.89
CA LEU A 59 -6.28 -13.15 5.65
C LEU A 59 -7.80 -13.02 5.51
N ASN A 60 -8.24 -11.78 5.28
CA ASN A 60 -9.53 -11.44 4.71
C ASN A 60 -9.32 -10.84 3.31
N SER A 61 -9.11 -11.71 2.31
CA SER A 61 -8.82 -11.31 0.93
C SER A 61 -9.95 -10.46 0.32
N GLU A 62 -11.19 -10.80 0.63
CA GLU A 62 -12.37 -10.08 0.14
C GLU A 62 -12.41 -8.65 0.67
N LEU A 63 -12.10 -8.45 1.95
CA LEU A 63 -12.04 -7.12 2.55
C LEU A 63 -10.90 -6.29 1.95
N ALA A 64 -9.70 -6.86 1.80
CA ALA A 64 -8.56 -6.17 1.22
C ALA A 64 -8.86 -5.72 -0.23
N ASP A 65 -9.45 -6.60 -1.05
CA ASP A 65 -9.83 -6.29 -2.42
C ASP A 65 -10.96 -5.26 -2.50
N ALA A 66 -11.99 -5.37 -1.65
CA ALA A 66 -13.07 -4.38 -1.58
C ALA A 66 -12.54 -3.00 -1.17
N ARG A 67 -11.64 -2.94 -0.17
CA ARG A 67 -11.02 -1.70 0.30
C ARG A 67 -10.11 -1.09 -0.77
N LEU A 68 -9.38 -1.91 -1.52
CA LEU A 68 -8.59 -1.46 -2.66
C LEU A 68 -9.49 -0.84 -3.74
N GLY A 69 -10.61 -1.50 -4.07
CA GLY A 69 -11.57 -0.99 -5.04
C GLY A 69 -12.14 0.37 -4.66
N VAL A 70 -12.56 0.54 -3.40
CA VAL A 70 -13.05 1.83 -2.88
C VAL A 70 -11.96 2.90 -2.91
N ALA A 71 -10.75 2.57 -2.45
CA ALA A 71 -9.63 3.51 -2.41
C ALA A 71 -9.28 4.00 -3.82
N LEU A 72 -9.18 3.08 -4.78
CA LEU A 72 -8.91 3.41 -6.19
C LEU A 72 -10.04 4.24 -6.80
N ALA A 73 -11.31 3.91 -6.54
CA ALA A 73 -12.44 4.69 -7.05
C ALA A 73 -12.44 6.13 -6.52
N GLN A 74 -12.12 6.33 -5.23
CA GLN A 74 -11.97 7.65 -4.64
C GLN A 74 -10.77 8.40 -5.24
N ALA A 75 -9.65 7.71 -5.40
CA ALA A 75 -8.43 8.25 -6.00
C ALA A 75 -8.70 8.72 -7.45
N PHE A 76 -9.41 7.93 -8.26
CA PHE A 76 -9.81 8.30 -9.62
C PHE A 76 -10.79 9.48 -9.63
N SER A 77 -11.77 9.51 -8.72
CA SER A 77 -12.70 10.64 -8.62
C SER A 77 -11.94 11.96 -8.44
N SER A 78 -10.97 11.99 -7.52
CA SER A 78 -10.09 13.14 -7.32
C SER A 78 -9.22 13.46 -8.54
N GLY A 79 -8.70 12.44 -9.23
CA GLY A 79 -7.95 12.61 -10.49
C GLY A 79 -8.80 13.17 -11.63
N THR A 80 -10.06 12.73 -11.76
CA THR A 80 -10.99 13.26 -12.76
C THR A 80 -11.41 14.70 -12.47
N ALA A 81 -11.55 15.07 -11.19
CA ALA A 81 -11.78 16.45 -10.79
C ALA A 81 -10.58 17.34 -11.19
N TYR A 82 -9.35 16.84 -11.01
CA TYR A 82 -8.14 17.52 -11.49
C TYR A 82 -8.10 17.64 -13.01
N LEU A 83 -8.40 16.58 -13.76
CA LEU A 83 -8.42 16.61 -15.22
C LEU A 83 -9.46 17.60 -15.77
N ALA A 84 -10.63 17.67 -15.13
CA ALA A 84 -11.66 18.65 -15.46
C ALA A 84 -11.17 20.08 -15.22
N TRP A 85 -10.48 20.35 -14.11
CA TRP A 85 -9.82 21.63 -13.85
C TRP A 85 -8.70 21.95 -14.85
N ALA A 86 -7.91 20.94 -15.23
CA ALA A 86 -6.76 21.07 -16.13
C ALA A 86 -7.12 21.04 -17.63
N GLY A 87 -8.40 20.89 -17.99
CA GLY A 87 -8.87 20.86 -19.38
C GLY A 87 -8.38 19.65 -20.19
N ARG A 88 -8.08 18.52 -19.55
CA ARG A 88 -7.51 17.32 -20.22
C ARG A 88 -8.52 16.17 -20.27
N PRO A 89 -8.65 15.46 -21.41
CA PRO A 89 -9.52 14.29 -21.48
C PRO A 89 -8.86 13.03 -20.88
N GLY A 90 -9.68 12.17 -20.27
CA GLY A 90 -9.41 10.72 -20.15
C GLY A 90 -9.47 10.12 -18.74
N ARG A 91 -10.68 9.80 -18.25
CA ARG A 91 -10.88 9.01 -17.00
C ARG A 91 -10.11 7.68 -16.99
N ALA A 92 -10.12 6.96 -18.12
CA ALA A 92 -9.43 5.68 -18.25
C ALA A 92 -7.90 5.82 -18.16
N ALA A 93 -7.35 6.90 -18.74
CA ALA A 93 -5.92 7.18 -18.67
C ALA A 93 -5.48 7.53 -17.24
N GLU A 94 -6.30 8.31 -16.52
CA GLU A 94 -6.04 8.64 -15.12
C GLU A 94 -6.15 7.41 -14.21
N GLU A 95 -7.14 6.55 -14.46
CA GLU A 95 -7.25 5.27 -13.76
C GLU A 95 -6.01 4.40 -13.97
N ALA A 96 -5.55 4.25 -15.21
CA ALA A 96 -4.33 3.50 -15.52
C ALA A 96 -3.09 4.11 -14.83
N ARG A 97 -2.97 5.45 -14.87
CA ARG A 97 -1.86 6.18 -14.23
C ARG A 97 -1.83 5.97 -12.72
N VAL A 98 -2.97 6.11 -12.06
CA VAL A 98 -3.09 5.96 -10.59
C VAL A 98 -2.82 4.52 -10.18
N ARG A 99 -3.34 3.52 -10.91
CA ARG A 99 -3.01 2.11 -10.67
C ARG A 99 -1.50 1.86 -10.80
N ALA A 100 -0.85 2.43 -11.81
CA ALA A 100 0.59 2.32 -12.00
C ALA A 100 1.38 2.98 -10.84
N LEU A 101 0.94 4.15 -10.37
CA LEU A 101 1.56 4.82 -9.22
C LEU A 101 1.42 4.01 -7.93
N VAL A 102 0.24 3.45 -7.67
CA VAL A 102 0.00 2.57 -6.51
C VAL A 102 0.93 1.36 -6.59
N ALA A 103 0.94 0.65 -7.72
CA ALA A 103 1.78 -0.54 -7.91
C ALA A 103 3.28 -0.24 -7.76
N GLY A 104 3.76 0.85 -8.37
CA GLY A 104 5.16 1.29 -8.25
C GLY A 104 5.53 1.69 -6.82
N THR A 105 4.59 2.28 -6.07
CA THR A 105 4.82 2.65 -4.67
C THR A 105 4.86 1.41 -3.76
N VAL A 106 4.01 0.40 -4.01
CA VAL A 106 4.08 -0.89 -3.30
C VAL A 106 5.42 -1.59 -3.55
N ALA A 107 5.90 -1.59 -4.81
CA ALA A 107 7.21 -2.15 -5.15
C ALA A 107 8.35 -1.45 -4.41
N ARG A 108 8.33 -0.12 -4.39
CA ARG A 108 9.32 0.68 -3.69
C ARG A 108 9.28 0.49 -2.17
N LEU A 109 8.08 0.42 -1.58
CA LEU A 109 7.92 0.11 -0.16
C LEU A 109 8.54 -1.24 0.21
N GLY A 110 8.36 -2.25 -0.65
CA GLY A 110 9.05 -3.54 -0.51
C GLY A 110 10.56 -3.38 -0.55
N ALA A 111 11.08 -2.75 -1.60
CA ALA A 111 12.52 -2.54 -1.79
C ALA A 111 13.18 -1.78 -0.64
N ASP A 112 12.56 -0.69 -0.16
CA ASP A 112 13.06 0.11 0.95
C ASP A 112 13.04 -0.67 2.28
N ALA A 113 12.13 -1.64 2.42
CA ALA A 113 12.09 -2.58 3.53
C ALA A 113 13.04 -3.79 3.33
N GLY A 114 13.75 -3.86 2.20
CA GLY A 114 14.68 -4.95 1.87
C GLY A 114 14.00 -6.23 1.36
N TYR A 115 12.79 -6.13 0.81
CA TYR A 115 12.03 -7.25 0.25
C TYR A 115 11.80 -7.07 -1.25
N ASP A 116 12.06 -8.11 -2.03
CA ASP A 116 11.55 -8.24 -3.38
C ASP A 116 10.09 -8.71 -3.35
N ILE A 117 9.16 -7.85 -3.74
CA ILE A 117 7.73 -8.19 -3.74
C ILE A 117 7.30 -9.05 -4.94
N ALA A 118 8.18 -9.22 -5.94
CA ALA A 118 7.95 -10.18 -7.02
C ALA A 118 8.28 -11.60 -6.56
N ASP A 119 9.20 -11.75 -5.61
CA ASP A 119 9.44 -13.01 -4.91
C ASP A 119 8.32 -13.28 -3.89
N ARG A 120 7.69 -14.44 -4.03
CA ARG A 120 6.53 -14.81 -3.22
C ARG A 120 6.89 -14.95 -1.74
N ASP A 121 8.02 -15.58 -1.42
CA ASP A 121 8.38 -15.86 -0.03
C ASP A 121 8.74 -14.56 0.70
N GLN A 122 9.40 -13.64 0.02
CA GLN A 122 9.70 -12.29 0.49
C GLN A 122 8.44 -11.44 0.62
N LEU A 123 7.51 -11.49 -0.34
CA LEU A 123 6.19 -10.85 -0.23
C LEU A 123 5.43 -11.35 1.02
N CYS A 124 5.45 -12.66 1.27
CA CYS A 124 4.82 -13.24 2.45
C CYS A 124 5.54 -12.84 3.76
N ALA A 125 6.87 -12.73 3.74
CA ALA A 125 7.63 -12.24 4.88
C ALA A 125 7.31 -10.77 5.18
N LEU A 126 7.24 -9.93 4.15
CA LEU A 126 6.80 -8.54 4.25
C LEU A 126 5.40 -8.47 4.84
N GLY A 127 4.44 -9.25 4.33
CA GLY A 127 3.07 -9.31 4.85
C GLY A 127 3.00 -9.62 6.35
N ARG A 128 3.77 -10.62 6.82
CA ARG A 128 3.87 -10.93 8.26
C ARG A 128 4.49 -9.79 9.06
N ALA A 129 5.51 -9.13 8.52
CA ALA A 129 6.12 -7.96 9.16
C ALA A 129 5.12 -6.81 9.29
N GLN A 130 4.32 -6.54 8.25
CA GLN A 130 3.27 -5.52 8.25
C GLN A 130 2.21 -5.80 9.32
N ILE A 131 1.79 -7.07 9.50
CA ILE A 131 0.87 -7.50 10.57
C ILE A 131 1.51 -7.28 11.95
N ALA A 132 2.74 -7.75 12.15
CA ALA A 132 3.44 -7.64 13.43
C ALA A 132 3.67 -6.17 13.83
N ALA A 133 3.87 -5.29 12.85
CA ALA A 133 4.05 -3.86 13.05
C ALA A 133 2.73 -3.08 13.21
N GLY A 134 1.56 -3.72 13.04
CA GLY A 134 0.26 -3.04 13.17
C GLY A 134 0.06 -1.93 12.12
N THR A 135 0.62 -2.10 10.93
CA THR A 135 0.47 -1.14 9.83
C THR A 135 -0.94 -1.21 9.23
N PRO A 136 -1.40 -0.17 8.51
CA PRO A 136 -2.62 -0.23 7.71
C PRO A 136 -2.76 -1.48 6.82
N ALA A 137 -1.67 -1.87 6.14
CA ALA A 137 -1.65 -3.10 5.35
C ALA A 137 -1.78 -4.35 6.24
N GLY A 138 -1.09 -4.36 7.38
CA GLY A 138 -1.20 -5.41 8.39
C GLY A 138 -2.60 -5.57 8.98
N GLU A 139 -3.30 -4.47 9.25
CA GLU A 139 -4.69 -4.46 9.73
C GLU A 139 -5.65 -5.01 8.67
N LEU A 140 -5.43 -4.69 7.39
CA LEU A 140 -6.22 -5.23 6.28
C LEU A 140 -6.01 -6.72 6.08
N LEU A 141 -4.78 -7.20 6.33
CA LEU A 141 -4.48 -8.62 6.32
C LEU A 141 -5.13 -9.32 7.51
N PHE A 142 -4.94 -8.77 8.71
CA PHE A 142 -5.28 -9.42 9.97
C PHE A 142 -6.66 -9.03 10.50
N THR A 143 -7.66 -9.90 10.35
CA THR A 143 -8.99 -9.72 10.97
C THR A 143 -9.27 -10.63 12.17
N GLY A 144 -8.25 -11.28 12.77
CA GLY A 144 -8.46 -12.31 13.80
C GLY A 144 -7.73 -12.07 15.13
N GLY A 145 -8.34 -11.37 16.09
CA GLY A 145 -7.98 -11.55 17.52
C GLY A 145 -7.84 -10.32 18.43
N ARG A 146 -8.65 -9.27 18.30
CA ARG A 146 -8.97 -8.39 19.44
C ARG A 146 -10.47 -8.27 19.64
N ARG A 147 -11.03 -9.28 20.31
CA ARG A 147 -12.03 -9.10 21.36
C ARG A 147 -11.55 -9.91 22.55
#